data_AF-A0A060C3P6-F1
#
_entry.id   AF-A0A060C3P6-F1
#
_cell.length_a   1.000
_cell.length_b   1.000
_cell.length_c   1.000
_cell.angle_alpha   90.00
_cell.angle_beta   90.00
_cell.angle_gamma   90.00
#
_symmetry.space_group_name_H-M   'P 1'
#
loop_
_entity.id
_entity.type
_entity.pdbx_description
1 polymer ?
#
loop_
_entity_poly.entity_id
_entity_poly.type
_entity_poly.pdbx_seq_one_letter_code
_entity_poly.pdbx_strand_id
1 'polypeptide(L)'
;GVLVLNYHRIGDGSGSAYDRGRVERERRQLRRTRRVPGARVRRDRPADIDQALQDPSGRHVVITFDDGYLDNYELAFPVLRRHGATATFFIATGFIDRPSLPWWDEIAWTVRQAAASQLDLHPWFEQPVPLEPDREAAIHHVLSRYKALSSDEAQRMLAALRDVA
;
A
#
# COMPACT_ATOMS: atom_id res chain seq x y z
N GLY A 1 16.70 5.49 -18.82
CA GLY A 1 16.40 4.85 -17.52
C GLY A 1 14.96 5.10 -17.15
N VAL A 2 14.28 4.12 -16.54
CA VAL A 2 12.84 4.18 -16.25
C VAL A 2 12.62 4.31 -14.75
N LEU A 3 11.89 5.34 -14.33
CA LEU A 3 11.40 5.49 -12.96
C LEU A 3 10.01 4.85 -12.85
N VAL A 4 9.86 3.83 -12.02
CA VAL A 4 8.55 3.23 -11.72
C VAL A 4 8.05 3.76 -10.39
N LEU A 5 6.91 4.46 -10.41
CA LEU A 5 6.21 4.94 -9.23
C LEU A 5 5.08 3.96 -8.92
N ASN A 6 5.18 3.28 -7.79
CA ASN A 6 4.20 2.32 -7.32
C ASN A 6 3.37 2.91 -6.17
N TYR A 7 2.07 2.97 -6.37
CA TYR A 7 1.08 3.46 -5.42
C TYR A 7 0.13 2.35 -5.00
N HIS A 8 -0.50 2.51 -3.84
CA HIS A 8 -1.54 1.60 -3.34
C HIS A 8 -2.82 2.38 -3.05
N ARG A 9 -2.83 3.13 -1.94
CA ARG A 9 -3.93 4.04 -1.55
C ARG A 9 -3.50 5.50 -1.72
N ILE A 10 -4.45 6.35 -2.09
CA ILE A 10 -4.29 7.80 -2.15
C ILE A 10 -5.19 8.47 -1.11
N GLY A 11 -4.67 9.45 -0.36
CA GLY A 11 -5.50 10.27 0.52
C GLY A 11 -4.81 10.69 1.80
N ASP A 12 -5.62 11.04 2.81
CA ASP A 12 -5.14 11.24 4.17
C ASP A 12 -5.43 9.99 5.01
N GLY A 13 -4.38 9.25 5.34
CA GLY A 13 -4.45 8.06 6.17
C GLY A 13 -4.53 8.36 7.67
N SER A 14 -4.43 9.62 8.10
CA SER A 14 -4.33 10.00 9.52
C SER A 14 -5.48 9.51 10.40
N GLY A 15 -6.68 9.40 9.83
CA GLY A 15 -7.89 8.88 10.49
C GLY A 15 -8.26 7.46 10.09
N SER A 16 -7.47 6.79 9.24
CA SER A 16 -7.81 5.44 8.76
C SER A 16 -7.71 4.42 9.91
N ALA A 17 -8.72 3.56 10.03
CA ALA A 17 -8.68 2.37 10.88
C ALA A 17 -7.85 1.23 10.24
N TYR A 18 -7.53 1.33 8.95
CA TYR A 18 -6.81 0.34 8.15
C TYR A 18 -5.33 0.69 7.97
N ASP A 19 -4.53 -0.14 7.31
CA ASP A 19 -3.06 0.05 7.22
C ASP A 19 -2.72 1.43 6.64
N ARG A 20 -1.94 2.21 7.39
CA ARG A 20 -1.55 3.57 7.02
C ARG A 20 -0.23 3.59 6.25
N GLY A 21 0.57 2.52 6.34
CA GLY A 21 1.83 2.39 5.60
C GLY A 21 1.64 2.31 4.08
N ARG A 22 0.40 2.05 3.62
CA ARG A 22 0.01 1.98 2.19
C ARG A 22 -0.59 3.28 1.66
N VAL A 23 -0.85 4.26 2.52
CA VAL A 23 -1.47 5.52 2.12
C VAL A 23 -0.41 6.55 1.77
N GLU A 24 -0.31 6.88 0.48
CA GLU A 24 0.52 8.00 0.08
C GLU A 24 -0.18 9.32 0.45
N ARG A 25 0.41 10.02 1.43
CA ARG A 25 0.00 11.37 1.79
C ARG A 25 0.53 12.35 0.74
N GLU A 26 -0.37 12.71 -0.16
CA GLU A 26 -0.45 13.99 -0.87
C GLU A 26 -0.51 13.89 -2.40
N ARG A 27 -1.44 14.69 -2.93
CA ARG A 27 -1.56 15.14 -4.32
C ARG A 27 -0.28 15.76 -4.92
N ARG A 28 0.82 15.91 -4.15
CA ARG A 28 2.07 16.56 -4.57
C ARG A 28 3.00 15.63 -5.36
N GLN A 29 3.04 14.32 -5.08
CA GLN A 29 3.90 13.41 -5.84
C GLN A 29 3.45 13.27 -7.30
N LEU A 30 2.13 13.16 -7.53
CA LEU A 30 1.54 13.23 -8.88
C LEU A 30 1.86 14.54 -9.61
N ARG A 31 2.11 15.64 -8.87
CA ARG A 31 2.55 16.94 -9.41
C ARG A 31 4.07 17.06 -9.59
N ARG A 32 4.90 16.19 -8.99
CA ARG A 32 6.37 16.21 -9.14
C ARG A 32 6.84 15.58 -10.45
N THR A 33 6.00 14.80 -11.13
CA THR A 33 6.22 14.37 -12.52
C THR A 33 6.28 15.54 -13.53
N ARG A 34 6.08 16.78 -13.07
CA ARG A 34 5.96 17.99 -13.91
C ARG A 34 7.21 18.88 -14.02
N ARG A 35 8.31 18.62 -13.31
CA ARG A 35 9.42 19.59 -13.24
C ARG A 35 10.79 19.01 -13.59
N VAL A 36 11.01 18.83 -14.89
CA VAL A 36 12.34 19.05 -15.47
C VAL A 36 12.14 19.84 -16.78
N PRO A 37 12.24 21.18 -16.74
CA PRO A 37 12.23 21.99 -17.97
C PRO A 37 13.30 21.48 -18.94
N GLY A 38 12.90 21.13 -20.17
CA GLY A 38 13.79 20.61 -21.21
C GLY A 38 13.89 19.09 -21.32
N ALA A 39 13.39 18.30 -20.35
CA ALA A 39 13.32 16.84 -20.49
C ALA A 39 11.91 16.42 -20.96
N ARG A 40 11.82 15.69 -22.07
CA ARG A 40 10.58 14.98 -22.44
C ARG A 40 10.37 13.87 -21.40
N VAL A 41 9.51 14.11 -20.40
CA VAL A 41 9.05 13.05 -19.50
C VAL A 41 8.04 12.21 -20.25
N ARG A 42 8.47 11.03 -20.70
CA ARG A 42 7.60 10.06 -21.36
C ARG A 42 6.88 9.25 -20.29
N ARG A 43 5.57 9.05 -20.51
CA ARG A 43 4.68 8.34 -19.59
C ARG A 43 4.31 7.04 -20.26
N ASP A 44 4.99 6.00 -19.83
CA ASP A 44 4.98 4.70 -20.48
C ASP A 44 4.09 3.74 -19.70
N ARG A 45 3.58 2.71 -20.35
CA ARG A 45 2.96 1.57 -19.68
C ARG A 45 4.04 0.55 -19.34
N PRO A 46 3.79 -0.38 -18.40
CA PRO A 46 4.70 -1.49 -18.16
C PRO A 46 5.08 -2.26 -19.44
N ALA A 47 4.14 -2.39 -20.39
CA ALA A 47 4.38 -3.04 -21.68
C ALA A 47 5.36 -2.28 -22.59
N ASP A 48 5.61 -1.00 -22.34
CA ASP A 48 6.47 -0.15 -23.17
C ASP A 48 7.90 -0.03 -22.58
N ILE A 49 8.20 -0.71 -21.46
CA ILE A 49 9.48 -0.58 -20.73
C ILE A 49 10.68 -0.93 -21.60
N ASP A 50 10.60 -1.97 -22.42
CA ASP A 50 11.73 -2.37 -23.28
C ASP A 50 12.09 -1.27 -24.28
N GLN A 51 11.09 -0.64 -24.89
CA GLN A 51 11.28 0.50 -25.78
C GLN A 51 11.80 1.72 -25.02
N ALA A 52 11.29 1.97 -23.81
CA ALA A 52 11.74 3.06 -22.95
C ALA A 52 13.19 2.91 -22.49
N LEU A 53 13.68 1.68 -22.32
CA LEU A 53 15.09 1.41 -22.00
C LEU A 53 16.02 1.66 -23.19
N GLN A 54 15.50 1.55 -24.42
CA GLN A 54 16.23 1.80 -25.65
C GLN A 54 16.27 3.28 -26.06
N ASP A 55 15.48 4.17 -25.44
CA ASP A 55 15.51 5.62 -25.69
C ASP A 55 16.46 6.33 -24.69
N PRO A 56 17.69 6.67 -25.08
CA PRO A 56 18.65 7.34 -24.19
C PRO A 56 18.31 8.83 -23.96
N SER A 57 17.37 9.40 -24.73
CA SER A 57 17.02 10.83 -24.70
C SER A 57 15.84 11.14 -23.76
N GLY A 58 15.08 10.12 -23.37
CA GLY A 58 13.88 10.25 -22.56
C GLY A 58 14.12 10.10 -21.06
N ARG A 59 13.40 10.89 -20.26
CA ARG A 59 13.15 10.54 -18.86
C ARG A 59 11.83 9.77 -18.83
N HIS A 60 11.89 8.47 -18.58
CA HIS A 60 10.72 7.60 -18.64
C HIS A 60 10.14 7.40 -17.26
N VAL A 61 8.82 7.54 -17.14
CA VAL A 61 8.09 7.33 -15.89
C VAL A 61 6.92 6.39 -16.15
N VAL A 62 6.84 5.31 -15.36
CA VAL A 62 5.68 4.42 -15.30
C VAL A 62 4.98 4.66 -13.97
N ILE A 63 3.66 4.88 -14.01
CA ILE A 63 2.83 5.04 -12.81
C ILE A 63 1.97 3.80 -12.66
N THR A 64 2.08 3.12 -11.52
CA THR A 64 1.27 1.93 -11.21
C THR A 64 0.50 2.11 -9.91
N PHE A 65 -0.67 1.48 -9.85
CA PHE A 65 -1.51 1.38 -8.67
C PHE A 65 -1.85 -0.08 -8.43
N ASP A 66 -1.55 -0.58 -7.24
CA ASP A 66 -1.82 -1.96 -6.86
C ASP A 66 -3.10 -2.06 -6.02
N ASP A 67 -3.56 -3.29 -5.80
CA ASP A 67 -4.70 -3.71 -4.97
C ASP A 67 -6.10 -3.25 -5.42
N GLY A 68 -6.22 -2.18 -6.21
CA GLY A 68 -7.50 -1.73 -6.78
C GLY A 68 -8.40 -0.96 -5.82
N TYR A 69 -7.83 -0.18 -4.89
CA TYR A 69 -8.59 0.67 -3.97
C TYR A 69 -9.47 1.71 -4.68
N LEU A 70 -10.64 2.01 -4.10
CA LEU A 70 -11.59 2.99 -4.63
C LEU A 70 -10.99 4.40 -4.73
N ASP A 71 -10.13 4.78 -3.79
CA ASP A 71 -9.46 6.08 -3.79
C ASP A 71 -8.56 6.31 -5.02
N ASN A 72 -8.11 5.24 -5.69
CA ASN A 72 -7.41 5.31 -6.96
C ASN A 72 -8.30 5.90 -8.07
N TYR A 73 -9.59 5.56 -8.05
CA TYR A 73 -10.58 6.13 -8.96
C TYR A 73 -11.07 7.51 -8.52
N GLU A 74 -11.37 7.70 -7.24
CA GLU A 74 -11.97 8.95 -6.76
C GLU A 74 -10.96 10.10 -6.68
N LEU A 75 -9.69 9.81 -6.36
CA LEU A 75 -8.66 10.82 -6.08
C LEU A 75 -7.54 10.85 -7.11
N ALA A 76 -6.99 9.70 -7.51
CA ALA A 76 -5.88 9.67 -8.48
C ALA A 76 -6.35 9.89 -9.92
N PHE A 77 -7.40 9.20 -10.37
CA PHE A 77 -7.85 9.27 -11.77
C PHE A 77 -8.17 10.70 -12.25
N PRO A 78 -8.87 11.57 -11.49
CA PRO A 78 -9.11 12.95 -11.91
C PRO A 78 -7.81 13.76 -12.08
N VAL A 79 -6.80 13.49 -11.25
CA VAL A 79 -5.48 14.14 -11.33
C VAL A 79 -4.73 13.66 -12.57
N LEU A 80 -4.70 12.34 -12.83
CA LEU A 80 -4.09 11.77 -14.02
C LEU A 80 -4.74 12.31 -15.30
N ARG A 81 -6.08 12.32 -15.36
CA ARG A 81 -6.85 12.86 -16.49
C ARG A 81 -6.56 14.34 -16.74
N ARG A 82 -6.55 15.17 -15.69
CA ARG A 82 -6.22 16.61 -15.79
C ARG A 82 -4.82 16.86 -16.35
N HIS A 83 -3.90 15.91 -16.19
CA HIS A 83 -2.52 16.03 -16.62
C HIS A 83 -2.18 15.25 -17.91
N GLY A 84 -3.15 14.58 -18.52
CA GLY A 84 -2.90 13.71 -19.68
C GLY A 84 -1.86 12.63 -19.36
N ALA A 85 -1.90 12.10 -18.13
CA ALA A 85 -0.99 11.08 -17.66
C ALA A 85 -1.61 9.68 -17.80
N THR A 86 -0.81 8.75 -18.31
CA THR A 86 -1.14 7.33 -18.31
C THR A 86 -0.71 6.70 -16.98
N ALA A 87 -1.50 5.76 -16.48
CA ALA A 87 -1.16 4.89 -15.36
C ALA A 87 -1.72 3.48 -15.61
N THR A 88 -1.16 2.50 -14.93
CA THR A 88 -1.63 1.10 -14.94
C THR A 88 -2.21 0.75 -13.57
N PHE A 89 -3.38 0.11 -13.55
CA PHE A 89 -4.03 -0.33 -12.32
C PHE A 89 -4.03 -1.86 -12.30
N PHE A 90 -3.36 -2.45 -11.31
CA PHE A 90 -3.35 -3.88 -11.05
C PHE A 90 -4.44 -4.21 -10.04
N ILE A 91 -5.58 -4.69 -10.54
CA ILE A 91 -6.78 -4.92 -9.74
C ILE A 91 -6.78 -6.34 -9.19
N ALA A 92 -6.84 -6.48 -7.87
CA ALA A 92 -7.01 -7.77 -7.20
C ALA A 92 -8.50 -8.18 -7.24
N THR A 93 -8.97 -8.69 -8.39
CA THR A 93 -10.39 -8.99 -8.65
C THR A 93 -11.01 -9.98 -7.66
N GLY A 94 -10.20 -10.82 -7.00
CA GLY A 94 -10.67 -11.70 -5.94
C GLY A 94 -11.39 -10.97 -4.80
N PHE A 95 -10.98 -9.73 -4.46
CA PHE A 95 -11.68 -8.91 -3.46
C PHE A 95 -12.97 -8.28 -3.97
N ILE A 96 -13.16 -8.18 -5.29
CA ILE A 96 -14.41 -7.76 -5.92
C ILE A 96 -15.40 -8.92 -5.92
N ASP A 97 -14.93 -10.11 -6.35
CA ASP A 97 -15.75 -11.31 -6.43
C ASP A 97 -16.14 -11.83 -5.04
N ARG A 98 -15.24 -11.71 -4.06
CA ARG A 98 -15.44 -12.10 -2.67
C ARG A 98 -14.92 -11.01 -1.74
N PRO A 99 -15.78 -10.04 -1.37
CA PRO A 99 -15.39 -8.97 -0.47
C PRO A 99 -14.84 -9.50 0.85
N SER A 100 -13.59 -9.14 1.14
CA SER A 100 -12.91 -9.44 2.39
C SER A 100 -11.86 -8.36 2.68
N LEU A 101 -11.46 -8.24 3.95
CA LEU A 101 -10.32 -7.40 4.29
C LEU A 101 -9.03 -8.11 3.89
N PRO A 102 -8.09 -7.44 3.22
CA PRO A 102 -6.76 -7.99 3.05
C PRO A 102 -6.06 -8.06 4.42
N TRP A 103 -5.18 -9.04 4.59
CA TRP A 103 -4.54 -9.34 5.89
C TRP A 103 -3.83 -8.13 6.52
N TRP A 104 -3.27 -7.21 5.73
CA TRP A 104 -2.61 -6.02 6.28
C TRP A 104 -3.59 -5.04 6.91
N ASP A 105 -4.75 -4.85 6.27
CA ASP A 105 -5.81 -3.99 6.79
C ASP A 105 -6.53 -4.66 7.97
N GLU A 106 -6.68 -5.98 7.91
CA GLU A 106 -7.25 -6.75 9.02
C GLU A 106 -6.38 -6.68 10.27
N ILE A 107 -5.06 -6.90 10.15
CA ILE A 107 -4.13 -6.76 11.28
C ILE A 107 -4.19 -5.34 11.84
N ALA A 108 -4.07 -4.34 10.98
CA ALA A 108 -4.07 -2.95 11.40
C ALA A 108 -5.39 -2.55 12.08
N TRP A 109 -6.52 -2.99 11.54
CA TRP A 109 -7.84 -2.76 12.13
C TRP A 109 -7.98 -3.45 13.48
N THR A 110 -7.63 -4.74 13.57
CA THR A 110 -7.77 -5.56 14.77
C THR A 110 -6.95 -4.98 15.93
N VAL A 111 -5.68 -4.65 15.69
CA VAL A 111 -4.82 -4.03 16.71
C VAL A 111 -5.34 -2.65 17.14
N ARG A 112 -5.93 -1.87 16.22
CA ARG A 112 -6.55 -0.56 16.56
C ARG A 112 -7.80 -0.68 17.41
N GLN A 113 -8.62 -1.70 17.18
CA GLN A 113 -9.85 -1.92 17.95
C GLN A 113 -9.62 -2.64 19.27
N ALA A 114 -8.46 -3.28 19.44
CA ALA A 114 -8.16 -4.06 20.64
C ALA A 114 -8.33 -3.22 21.93
N ALA A 115 -9.17 -3.70 22.85
CA ALA A 115 -9.40 -3.03 24.14
C ALA A 115 -8.24 -3.26 25.13
N ALA A 116 -7.46 -4.31 24.91
CA ALA A 116 -6.31 -4.65 25.74
C ALA A 116 -5.16 -3.63 25.61
N SER A 117 -4.31 -3.55 26.63
CA SER A 117 -3.07 -2.75 26.58
C SER A 117 -1.89 -3.48 25.91
N GLN A 118 -2.01 -4.79 25.71
CA GLN A 118 -1.04 -5.65 25.06
C GLN A 118 -1.73 -6.88 24.45
N LEU A 119 -1.13 -7.46 23.42
CA LEU A 119 -1.63 -8.66 22.74
C LEU A 119 -0.71 -9.84 23.05
N ASP A 120 -1.26 -10.92 23.60
CA ASP A 120 -0.54 -12.18 23.73
C ASP A 120 -0.65 -12.97 22.42
N LEU A 121 0.46 -13.05 21.68
CA LEU A 121 0.56 -13.72 20.39
C LEU A 121 1.64 -14.80 20.40
N HIS A 122 1.75 -15.53 21.51
CA HIS A 122 2.59 -16.74 21.56
C HIS A 122 2.10 -17.79 20.53
N PRO A 123 3.00 -18.51 19.82
CA PRO A 123 4.46 -18.51 19.92
C PRO A 123 5.16 -17.51 19.00
N TRP A 124 4.44 -16.68 18.24
CA TRP A 124 5.06 -15.78 17.26
C TRP A 124 5.86 -14.65 17.91
N PHE A 125 5.48 -14.27 19.13
CA PHE A 125 6.21 -13.35 19.98
C PHE A 125 6.54 -14.01 21.32
N GLU A 126 7.77 -13.81 21.81
CA GLU A 126 8.22 -14.34 23.10
C GLU A 126 7.58 -13.61 24.28
N GLN A 127 7.22 -12.34 24.09
CA GLN A 127 6.56 -11.49 25.06
C GLN A 127 5.29 -10.88 24.44
N PRO A 128 4.27 -10.55 25.24
CA PRO A 128 3.10 -9.84 24.74
C PRO A 128 3.49 -8.53 24.03
N VAL A 129 2.81 -8.23 22.92
CA VAL A 129 3.06 -7.03 22.12
C VAL A 129 2.34 -5.85 22.79
N PRO A 130 3.05 -4.84 23.33
CA PRO A 130 2.41 -3.68 23.93
C PRO A 130 1.72 -2.83 22.86
N LEU A 131 0.51 -2.34 23.17
CA LEU A 131 -0.27 -1.47 22.27
C LEU A 131 -0.13 0.02 22.59
N GLU A 132 0.43 0.34 23.75
CA GLU A 132 0.65 1.70 24.23
C GLU A 132 2.15 1.92 24.55
N PRO A 133 2.66 3.15 24.43
CA PRO A 133 1.96 4.38 24.03
C PRO A 133 1.81 4.56 22.52
N ASP A 134 2.37 3.65 21.71
CA ASP A 134 2.39 3.78 20.25
C ASP A 134 1.80 2.53 19.57
N ARG A 135 0.50 2.61 19.31
CA ARG A 135 -0.24 1.54 18.64
C ARG A 135 0.15 1.35 17.18
N GLU A 136 0.68 2.38 16.52
CA GLU A 136 1.16 2.25 15.14
C GLU A 136 2.45 1.42 15.07
N ALA A 137 3.35 1.62 16.04
CA ALA A 137 4.53 0.78 16.20
C ALA A 137 4.15 -0.70 16.44
N ALA A 138 3.11 -0.95 17.24
CA ALA A 138 2.60 -2.31 17.47
C ALA A 138 2.07 -2.95 16.17
N ILE A 139 1.28 -2.22 15.37
CA ILE A 139 0.79 -2.68 14.06
C ILE A 139 1.96 -3.03 13.13
N HIS A 140 2.96 -2.15 13.03
CA HIS A 140 4.15 -2.41 12.21
C HIS A 140 4.92 -3.65 12.69
N HIS A 141 5.00 -3.88 14.00
CA HIS A 141 5.67 -5.04 14.56
C HIS A 141 4.95 -6.35 14.20
N VAL A 142 3.62 -6.38 14.35
CA VAL A 142 2.78 -7.53 13.97
C VAL A 142 2.82 -7.78 12.46
N LEU A 143 2.70 -6.73 11.63
CA LEU A 143 2.80 -6.85 10.16
C LEU A 143 4.17 -7.39 9.71
N SER A 144 5.25 -6.92 10.34
CA SER A 144 6.61 -7.37 10.02
C SER A 144 6.80 -8.84 10.39
N ARG A 145 6.25 -9.27 11.54
CA ARG A 145 6.27 -10.68 11.93
C ARG A 145 5.46 -11.54 10.96
N TYR A 146 4.24 -11.13 10.62
CA TYR A 146 3.36 -11.84 9.67
C TYR A 146 4.08 -12.11 8.33
N LYS A 147 4.73 -11.09 7.77
CA LYS A 147 5.44 -11.18 6.48
C LYS A 147 6.63 -12.16 6.48
N ALA A 148 7.20 -12.44 7.65
CA ALA A 148 8.34 -13.33 7.80
C ALA A 148 7.96 -14.80 8.01
N LEU A 149 6.67 -15.09 8.20
CA LEU A 149 6.16 -16.43 8.44
C LEU A 149 5.86 -17.17 7.14
N SER A 150 5.83 -18.50 7.19
CA SER A 150 5.22 -19.29 6.12
C SER A 150 3.72 -19.02 6.04
N SER A 151 3.10 -19.27 4.89
CA SER A 151 1.66 -19.02 4.70
C SER A 151 0.79 -19.66 5.78
N ASP A 152 1.07 -20.91 6.17
CA ASP A 152 0.31 -21.62 7.19
C ASP A 152 0.50 -21.02 8.60
N GLU A 153 1.73 -20.65 8.95
CA GLU A 153 2.04 -19.95 10.21
C GLU A 153 1.38 -18.58 10.26
N ALA A 154 1.46 -17.81 9.17
CA ALA A 154 0.86 -16.49 9.05
C ALA A 154 -0.66 -16.54 9.24
N GLN A 155 -1.33 -17.52 8.62
CA GLN A 155 -2.77 -17.73 8.80
C GLN A 155 -3.13 -18.09 10.24
N ARG A 156 -2.34 -18.95 10.91
CA ARG A 156 -2.53 -19.27 12.32
C ARG A 156 -2.35 -18.03 13.21
N MET A 157 -1.35 -17.20 12.94
CA MET A 157 -1.14 -15.96 13.70
C MET A 157 -2.29 -14.98 13.52
N LEU A 158 -2.81 -14.83 12.30
CA LEU A 158 -3.96 -13.96 12.03
C LEU A 158 -5.23 -14.47 12.71
N ALA A 159 -5.44 -15.78 12.76
CA ALA A 159 -6.53 -16.38 13.53
C ALA A 159 -6.38 -16.06 15.03
N ALA A 160 -5.20 -16.31 15.61
CA ALA A 160 -4.94 -15.99 17.02
C ALA A 160 -5.12 -14.50 17.34
N LEU A 161 -4.71 -13.61 16.42
CA LEU A 161 -4.91 -12.16 16.58
C LEU A 161 -6.39 -11.77 16.73
N ARG A 162 -7.30 -12.47 16.04
CA ARG A 162 -8.75 -12.21 16.15
C ARG A 162 -9.31 -12.61 17.51
N ASP A 163 -8.68 -13.57 18.20
CA ASP A 163 -9.16 -14.09 19.48
C ASP A 163 -8.69 -13.24 20.67
N VAL A 164 -7.61 -12.48 20.51
CA VAL A 164 -6.94 -11.75 21.60
C VAL A 164 -7.12 -10.23 21.57
N ALA A 165 -7.71 -9.69 20.51
CA ALA A 165 -7.98 -8.26 20.34
C ALA A 165 -9.40 -7.90 20.82
#